data_AF-A0A2H6NBA9-F1
#
_entry.id   AF-A0A2H6NBA9-F1
#
_cell.length_a   1.000
_cell.length_b   1.000
_cell.length_c   1.000
_cell.angle_alpha   90.00
_cell.angle_beta   90.00
_cell.angle_gamma   90.00
#
_symmetry.space_group_name_H-M   'P 1'
#
loop_
_entity.id
_entity.type
_entity.pdbx_description
1 polymer ?
#
loop_
_entity_poly.entity_id
_entity_poly.type
_entity_poly.pdbx_seq_one_letter_code
_entity_poly.pdbx_strand_id
1 'polypeptide(L)'
;LRTPNIDNLANGGIKLTHHVAASPLCTPSRAAFLTGRYPIRSGMASLNRLGVFLFSASSGGLPVEEITFAKLLQQEGYSTGLIGKWHLGLNCNSSHDFCHHPLNHGFDHFYGIPVNNIRDCRPGDGSVFIKGIKMHIPSTLQITGISLITLKVMHYIGFFKIPKRMVGYYFLLVVTLMAIIFLFFNNFRQLNCFLMRNYTITQQPWIYENLTQRFTEDAKHFIRRNIDKPFLLFLSYPQVHTALYASLAFRGKSKHGLYGDAVEEVDWSVGMYVV
;
A
#
# COMPACT_ATOMS: atom_id res chain seq x y z
N LEU A 1 -12.08 20.35 10.53
CA LEU A 1 -12.53 19.02 10.10
C LEU A 1 -13.83 18.75 10.82
N ARG A 2 -14.78 18.06 10.20
CA ARG A 2 -16.04 17.66 10.82
C ARG A 2 -16.05 16.15 11.04
N THR A 3 -15.87 15.71 12.27
CA THR A 3 -15.83 14.28 12.63
C THR A 3 -16.90 13.91 13.68
N PRO A 4 -18.18 14.29 13.46
CA PRO A 4 -19.21 14.12 14.48
C PRO A 4 -19.41 12.66 14.92
N ASN A 5 -19.24 11.67 14.05
CA ASN A 5 -19.48 10.27 14.41
C ASN A 5 -18.34 9.70 15.27
N ILE A 6 -17.09 10.05 14.95
CA ILE A 6 -15.93 9.71 15.77
C ILE A 6 -15.97 10.50 17.09
N ASP A 7 -16.41 11.76 17.08
CA ASP A 7 -16.60 12.57 18.29
C ASP A 7 -17.68 11.93 19.21
N ASN A 8 -18.77 11.41 18.63
CA ASN A 8 -19.80 10.68 19.37
C ASN A 8 -19.24 9.39 20.01
N LEU A 9 -18.41 8.62 19.30
CA LEU A 9 -17.71 7.47 19.90
C LEU A 9 -16.81 7.87 21.07
N ALA A 10 -16.08 8.98 20.94
CA ALA A 10 -15.22 9.49 21.98
C ALA A 10 -16.01 9.98 23.21
N ASN A 11 -17.19 10.57 22.99
CA ASN A 11 -18.08 11.03 24.06
C ASN A 11 -18.81 9.87 24.76
N GLY A 12 -19.12 8.79 24.04
CA GLY A 12 -19.78 7.60 24.56
C GLY A 12 -18.84 6.53 25.13
N GLY A 13 -17.53 6.75 25.10
CA GLY A 13 -16.54 5.73 25.47
C GLY A 13 -15.26 6.30 26.09
N ILE A 14 -14.16 5.55 25.94
CA ILE A 14 -12.84 5.96 26.45
C ILE A 14 -12.05 6.63 25.34
N LYS A 15 -11.57 7.85 25.59
CA LYS A 15 -10.62 8.55 24.73
C LYS A 15 -9.20 8.40 25.25
N LEU A 16 -8.38 7.64 24.54
CA LEU A 16 -6.96 7.49 24.85
C LEU A 16 -6.20 8.78 24.48
N THR A 17 -5.66 9.48 25.47
CA THR A 17 -4.85 10.69 25.27
C THR A 17 -3.39 10.37 24.94
N HIS A 18 -2.96 9.14 25.21
CA HIS A 18 -1.61 8.63 24.97
C HIS A 18 -1.68 7.25 24.29
N HIS A 19 -2.15 7.20 23.05
CA HIS A 19 -2.12 5.99 22.23
C HIS A 19 -0.92 6.00 21.31
N VAL A 20 0.07 5.13 21.57
CA VAL A 20 1.35 5.12 20.84
C VAL A 20 1.40 3.90 19.91
N ALA A 21 1.49 4.17 18.61
CA ALA A 21 1.73 3.11 17.63
C ALA A 21 3.16 2.56 17.78
N ALA A 22 3.32 1.24 17.65
CA ALA A 22 4.62 0.57 17.82
C ALA A 22 5.66 0.95 16.74
N SER A 23 5.25 1.64 15.67
CA SER A 23 6.13 2.12 14.61
C SER A 23 5.51 3.29 13.85
N PRO A 24 6.31 4.24 13.32
CA PRO A 24 5.81 5.34 12.49
C PRO A 24 5.44 4.93 11.06
N LEU A 25 5.62 3.66 10.67
CA LEU A 25 5.38 3.17 9.31
C LEU A 25 4.25 2.14 9.25
N CYS A 26 3.58 2.06 8.10
CA CYS A 26 2.38 1.24 7.94
C CYS A 26 2.62 -0.26 8.21
N THR A 27 3.53 -0.91 7.48
CA THR A 27 3.80 -2.35 7.60
C THR A 27 4.18 -2.76 9.03
N PRO A 28 5.23 -2.18 9.67
CA PRO A 28 5.58 -2.54 11.05
C PRO A 28 4.46 -2.23 12.06
N SER A 29 3.79 -1.08 11.96
CA SER A 29 2.71 -0.75 12.90
C SER A 29 1.55 -1.72 12.81
N ARG A 30 1.19 -2.18 11.60
CA ARG A 30 0.11 -3.14 11.37
C ARG A 30 0.50 -4.54 11.83
N ALA A 31 1.75 -4.95 11.59
CA ALA A 31 2.27 -6.21 12.10
C ALA A 31 2.15 -6.24 13.63
N ALA A 32 2.63 -5.20 14.31
CA ALA A 32 2.54 -5.11 15.76
C ALA A 32 1.12 -5.03 16.29
N PHE A 33 0.22 -4.33 15.59
CA PHE A 33 -1.18 -4.24 15.98
C PHE A 33 -1.85 -5.62 15.97
N LEU A 34 -1.61 -6.43 14.93
CA LEU A 34 -2.23 -7.75 14.79
C LEU A 34 -1.65 -8.78 15.75
N THR A 35 -0.35 -8.73 16.04
CA THR A 35 0.34 -9.74 16.85
C THR A 35 0.55 -9.34 18.31
N GLY A 36 0.34 -8.08 18.67
CA GLY A 36 0.68 -7.54 19.99
C GLY A 36 2.17 -7.53 20.30
N ARG A 37 3.04 -7.75 19.29
CA ARG A 37 4.49 -7.91 19.43
C ARG A 37 5.22 -6.78 18.71
N TYR A 38 6.34 -6.33 19.27
CA TYR A 38 7.18 -5.35 18.58
C TYR A 38 7.59 -5.85 17.19
N PRO A 39 7.60 -5.00 16.14
CA PRO A 39 7.81 -5.43 14.76
C PRO A 39 9.13 -6.17 14.53
N ILE A 40 10.16 -5.84 15.32
CA ILE A 40 11.47 -6.50 15.25
C ILE A 40 11.41 -7.99 15.58
N ARG A 41 10.43 -8.44 16.38
CA ARG A 41 10.28 -9.83 16.81
C ARG A 41 9.85 -10.76 15.69
N SER A 42 9.09 -10.22 14.72
CA SER A 42 8.61 -10.93 13.54
C SER A 42 9.41 -10.58 12.28
N GLY A 43 10.50 -9.82 12.40
CA GLY A 43 11.26 -9.34 11.24
C GLY A 43 10.49 -8.33 10.36
N MET A 44 9.35 -7.82 10.82
CA MET A 44 8.50 -6.87 10.08
C MET A 44 8.98 -5.42 10.21
N ALA A 45 10.29 -5.23 10.32
CA ALA A 45 10.97 -3.95 10.37
C ALA A 45 12.22 -4.01 9.47
N SER A 46 12.40 -2.99 8.65
CA SER A 46 13.55 -2.90 7.74
C SER A 46 14.64 -2.03 8.34
N LEU A 47 15.90 -2.46 8.16
CA LEU A 47 17.08 -1.63 8.41
C LEU A 47 17.40 -0.71 7.21
N ASN A 48 16.81 -1.00 6.04
CA ASN A 48 17.00 -0.23 4.82
C ASN A 48 16.02 0.94 4.75
N ARG A 49 16.24 1.83 3.77
CA ARG A 49 15.36 2.98 3.51
C ARG A 49 13.92 2.60 3.17
N LEU A 50 13.70 1.38 2.66
CA LEU A 50 12.38 0.82 2.37
C LEU A 50 11.84 0.11 3.61
N GLY A 51 11.02 0.81 4.39
CA GLY A 51 10.40 0.28 5.63
C GLY A 51 8.98 -0.28 5.47
N VAL A 52 8.46 -0.35 4.25
CA VAL A 52 7.13 -0.87 3.92
C VAL A 52 7.16 -1.62 2.60
N PHE A 53 6.21 -2.54 2.39
CA PHE A 53 6.04 -3.24 1.13
C PHE A 53 5.47 -2.29 0.06
N LEU A 54 6.16 -2.16 -1.07
CA LEU A 54 5.70 -1.35 -2.21
C LEU A 54 5.17 -2.20 -3.36
N PHE A 55 5.43 -3.51 -3.33
CA PHE A 55 5.13 -4.44 -4.40
C PHE A 55 4.23 -5.56 -3.89
N SER A 56 3.17 -5.87 -4.62
CA SER A 56 2.26 -6.99 -4.32
C SER A 56 2.93 -8.35 -4.51
N ALA A 57 3.86 -8.41 -5.47
CA ALA A 57 4.61 -9.61 -5.84
C ALA A 57 5.92 -9.79 -5.03
N SER A 58 6.12 -9.05 -3.94
CA SER A 58 7.24 -9.32 -3.04
C SER A 58 6.95 -10.55 -2.18
N SER A 59 7.96 -11.38 -1.94
CA SER A 59 7.87 -12.58 -1.10
C SER A 59 7.83 -12.30 0.41
N GLY A 60 8.09 -11.06 0.82
CA GLY A 60 8.05 -10.68 2.23
C GLY A 60 6.63 -10.40 2.71
N GLY A 61 6.35 -10.80 3.96
CA GLY A 61 5.08 -10.55 4.63
C GLY A 61 5.12 -10.96 6.09
N LEU A 62 3.96 -10.88 6.78
CA LEU A 62 3.83 -11.32 8.16
C LEU A 62 4.16 -12.83 8.23
N PRO A 63 5.16 -13.26 9.02
CA PRO A 63 5.55 -14.67 9.07
C PRO A 63 4.37 -15.58 9.40
N VAL A 64 4.30 -16.74 8.75
CA VAL A 64 3.18 -17.69 8.89
C VAL A 64 3.07 -18.26 10.32
N GLU A 65 4.15 -18.20 11.09
CA GLU A 65 4.24 -18.61 12.49
C GLU A 65 3.70 -17.55 13.46
N GLU A 66 3.53 -16.30 13.02
CA GLU A 66 2.98 -15.24 13.88
C GLU A 66 1.46 -15.37 14.00
N ILE A 67 1.00 -15.40 15.25
CA ILE A 67 -0.42 -15.53 15.58
C ILE A 67 -1.03 -14.13 15.71
N THR A 68 -2.06 -13.84 14.93
CA THR A 68 -2.82 -12.60 15.05
C THR A 68 -3.95 -12.73 16.07
N PHE A 69 -4.44 -11.62 16.61
CA PHE A 69 -5.67 -11.64 17.42
C PHE A 69 -6.88 -12.16 16.62
N ALA A 70 -6.89 -12.02 15.29
CA ALA A 70 -7.93 -12.57 14.44
C ALA A 70 -7.88 -14.10 14.44
N LYS A 71 -6.69 -14.69 14.38
CA LYS A 71 -6.52 -16.15 14.46
C LYS A 71 -6.96 -16.70 15.81
N LEU A 72 -6.64 -16.00 16.90
CA LEU A 72 -7.10 -16.37 18.25
C LEU A 72 -8.63 -16.35 18.33
N LEU A 73 -9.27 -15.27 17.88
CA LEU A 73 -10.73 -15.16 17.93
C LEU A 73 -11.43 -16.16 16.98
N GLN A 74 -10.84 -16.42 15.81
CA GLN A 74 -11.33 -17.46 14.89
C GLN A 74 -11.33 -18.84 15.55
N GLN A 75 -10.29 -19.17 16.32
CA GLN A 75 -10.19 -20.45 17.06
C GLN A 75 -11.24 -20.55 18.17
N GLU A 76 -11.59 -19.44 18.81
CA GLU A 76 -12.71 -19.34 19.77
C GLU A 76 -14.09 -19.26 19.09
N GLY A 77 -14.14 -19.50 17.78
CA GLY A 77 -15.37 -19.60 17.03
C GLY A 77 -15.98 -18.26 16.61
N TYR A 78 -15.26 -17.12 16.67
CA TYR A 78 -15.75 -15.87 16.10
C TYR A 78 -15.79 -15.94 14.58
N SER A 79 -16.74 -15.24 13.96
CA SER A 79 -16.63 -14.91 12.53
C SER A 79 -15.69 -13.71 12.35
N THR A 80 -14.69 -13.83 11.49
CA THR A 80 -13.62 -12.84 11.37
C THR A 80 -13.59 -12.20 9.97
N GLY A 81 -13.55 -10.88 9.90
CA GLY A 81 -13.57 -10.14 8.63
C GLY A 81 -12.56 -9.00 8.61
N LEU A 82 -11.80 -8.90 7.53
CA LEU A 82 -10.93 -7.76 7.23
C LEU A 82 -11.47 -7.02 6.02
N ILE A 83 -11.70 -5.71 6.17
CA ILE A 83 -12.16 -4.86 5.08
C ILE A 83 -11.21 -3.67 4.92
N GLY A 84 -10.70 -3.47 3.71
CA GLY A 84 -9.76 -2.41 3.38
C GLY A 84 -8.30 -2.89 3.25
N LYS A 85 -7.36 -2.16 3.83
CA LYS A 85 -5.91 -2.32 3.63
C LYS A 85 -5.33 -3.44 4.51
N TRP A 86 -4.56 -4.34 3.90
CA TRP A 86 -3.75 -5.34 4.60
C TRP A 86 -2.33 -4.84 4.90
N HIS A 87 -1.48 -4.78 3.86
CA HIS A 87 -0.10 -4.25 3.86
C HIS A 87 0.95 -5.09 4.60
N LEU A 88 0.75 -6.41 4.64
CA LEU A 88 1.64 -7.35 5.33
C LEU A 88 2.02 -8.54 4.44
N GLY A 89 2.22 -8.30 3.14
CA GLY A 89 2.58 -9.31 2.15
C GLY A 89 1.38 -10.02 1.54
N LEU A 90 1.65 -10.87 0.55
CA LEU A 90 0.62 -11.66 -0.13
C LEU A 90 1.04 -13.12 -0.32
N ASN A 91 2.14 -13.33 -1.04
CA ASN A 91 2.65 -14.66 -1.42
C ASN A 91 4.10 -14.85 -0.95
N CYS A 92 4.59 -16.09 -0.93
CA CYS A 92 5.96 -16.44 -0.54
C CYS A 92 6.79 -16.90 -1.73
N ASN A 93 6.52 -18.12 -2.21
CA ASN A 93 7.29 -18.85 -3.21
C ASN A 93 6.58 -18.91 -4.55
N SER A 94 5.24 -18.93 -4.55
CA SER A 94 4.40 -19.03 -5.74
C SER A 94 3.31 -17.97 -5.73
N SER A 95 2.89 -17.52 -6.91
CA SER A 95 1.81 -16.54 -7.11
C SER A 95 0.44 -16.96 -6.55
N HIS A 96 0.29 -18.23 -6.15
CA HIS A 96 -0.97 -18.82 -5.68
C HIS A 96 -0.87 -19.43 -4.27
N ASP A 97 0.25 -19.29 -3.56
CA ASP A 97 0.39 -19.87 -2.22
C ASP A 97 -0.28 -19.04 -1.12
N PHE A 98 -0.44 -17.74 -1.35
CA PHE A 98 -1.10 -16.79 -0.46
C PHE A 98 -0.61 -16.85 0.99
N CYS A 99 0.62 -17.27 1.25
CA CYS A 99 1.10 -17.56 2.60
C CYS A 99 0.91 -16.40 3.60
N HIS A 100 0.97 -15.15 3.11
CA HIS A 100 0.85 -13.92 3.90
C HIS A 100 -0.52 -13.25 3.78
N HIS A 101 -1.46 -13.87 3.06
CA HIS A 101 -2.78 -13.33 2.80
C HIS A 101 -3.63 -13.29 4.09
N PRO A 102 -4.55 -12.31 4.27
CA PRO A 102 -5.38 -12.21 5.48
C PRO A 102 -6.09 -13.51 5.88
N LEU A 103 -6.57 -14.29 4.90
CA LEU A 103 -7.25 -15.56 5.17
C LEU A 103 -6.34 -16.62 5.80
N ASN A 104 -5.04 -16.56 5.54
CA ASN A 104 -4.06 -17.43 6.19
C ASN A 104 -3.57 -16.88 7.55
N HIS A 105 -4.05 -15.70 7.95
CA HIS A 105 -3.77 -15.06 9.24
C HIS A 105 -5.04 -14.85 10.08
N GLY A 106 -6.04 -15.73 9.91
CA GLY A 106 -7.17 -15.84 10.82
C GLY A 106 -8.40 -15.00 10.47
N PHE A 107 -8.50 -14.48 9.25
CA PHE A 107 -9.73 -13.83 8.76
C PHE A 107 -10.53 -14.76 7.84
N ASP A 108 -11.82 -14.97 8.10
CA ASP A 108 -12.69 -15.79 7.24
C ASP A 108 -13.12 -15.03 5.97
N HIS A 109 -13.07 -13.70 6.00
CA HIS A 109 -13.49 -12.83 4.91
C HIS A 109 -12.50 -11.69 4.71
N PHE A 110 -12.14 -11.44 3.45
CA PHE A 110 -11.36 -10.28 3.05
C PHE A 110 -12.01 -9.55 1.88
N TYR A 111 -12.16 -8.24 2.00
CA TYR A 111 -12.48 -7.37 0.87
C TYR A 111 -11.64 -6.10 0.93
N GLY A 112 -10.68 -5.94 0.03
CA GLY A 112 -9.67 -4.92 0.26
C GLY A 112 -8.46 -4.93 -0.66
N ILE A 113 -7.43 -4.19 -0.25
CA ILE A 113 -6.19 -4.04 -0.99
C ILE A 113 -5.04 -4.74 -0.24
N PRO A 114 -4.21 -5.56 -0.92
CA PRO A 114 -3.16 -6.33 -0.24
C PRO A 114 -1.97 -5.46 0.18
N VAL A 115 -1.68 -4.38 -0.56
CA VAL A 115 -0.51 -3.52 -0.32
C VAL A 115 -0.94 -2.18 0.26
N ASN A 116 -0.86 -1.10 -0.52
CA ASN A 116 -1.10 0.25 -0.04
C ASN A 116 -1.72 1.11 -1.14
N ASN A 117 -2.57 2.05 -0.74
CA ASN A 117 -2.94 3.16 -1.59
C ASN A 117 -1.72 4.09 -1.66
N ILE A 118 -1.15 4.34 -2.83
CA ILE A 118 -0.03 5.28 -3.03
C ILE A 118 -0.31 6.17 -4.24
N ARG A 119 0.45 7.28 -4.39
CA ARG A 119 0.25 8.25 -5.48
C ARG A 119 0.29 7.59 -6.86
N ASP A 120 1.16 6.62 -7.06
CA ASP A 120 1.31 5.86 -8.30
C ASP A 120 0.06 5.01 -8.67
N CYS A 121 -0.85 4.78 -7.72
CA CYS A 121 -2.12 4.10 -8.00
C CYS A 121 -3.17 5.02 -8.64
N ARG A 122 -2.97 6.35 -8.60
CA ARG A 122 -3.88 7.35 -9.17
C ARG A 122 -3.16 8.24 -10.19
N PRO A 123 -3.57 8.23 -11.47
CA PRO A 123 -2.99 9.14 -12.45
C PRO A 123 -3.13 10.61 -12.02
N GLY A 124 -2.04 11.38 -12.15
CA GLY A 124 -2.02 12.81 -11.83
C GLY A 124 -1.50 13.16 -10.43
N ASP A 125 -1.41 12.20 -9.50
CA ASP A 125 -0.99 12.48 -8.11
C ASP A 125 0.54 12.49 -7.93
N GLY A 126 1.30 12.26 -9.00
CA GLY A 126 2.76 12.11 -8.97
C GLY A 126 3.20 10.71 -8.52
N SER A 127 4.48 10.55 -8.21
CA SER A 127 5.07 9.24 -7.90
C SER A 127 5.87 9.25 -6.59
N VAL A 128 5.72 8.19 -5.80
CA VAL A 128 6.52 7.94 -4.58
C VAL A 128 7.96 7.55 -4.91
N PHE A 129 8.23 7.06 -6.12
CA PHE A 129 9.56 6.64 -6.57
C PHE A 129 10.46 7.80 -7.00
N ILE A 130 9.92 9.02 -7.13
CA ILE A 130 10.68 10.20 -7.58
C ILE A 130 11.92 10.46 -6.72
N LYS A 131 11.86 10.24 -5.40
CA LYS A 131 13.02 10.45 -4.53
C LYS A 131 14.16 9.47 -4.82
N GLY A 132 13.83 8.19 -5.06
CA GLY A 132 14.81 7.19 -5.50
C GLY A 132 15.37 7.54 -6.87
N ILE A 133 14.50 7.92 -7.81
CA ILE A 133 14.89 8.37 -9.14
C ILE A 133 15.83 9.57 -9.11
N LYS A 134 15.46 10.65 -8.41
CA LYS A 134 16.26 11.88 -8.31
C LYS A 134 17.62 11.64 -7.64
N MET A 135 17.75 10.61 -6.82
CA MET A 135 19.02 10.26 -6.19
C MET A 135 19.99 9.57 -7.15
N HIS A 136 19.47 8.73 -8.04
CA HIS A 136 20.31 7.89 -8.91
C HIS A 136 20.45 8.44 -10.33
N ILE A 137 19.39 9.01 -10.91
CA ILE A 137 19.36 9.44 -12.32
C ILE A 137 20.32 10.62 -12.61
N PRO A 138 20.35 11.74 -11.86
CA PRO A 138 21.21 12.89 -12.20
C PRO A 138 22.69 12.53 -12.17
N SER A 139 23.14 11.82 -11.13
CA SER A 139 24.53 11.37 -10.99
C SER A 139 24.91 10.40 -12.12
N THR A 140 24.01 9.49 -12.48
CA THR A 140 24.25 8.52 -13.55
C THR A 140 24.33 9.21 -14.91
N LEU A 141 23.41 10.14 -15.21
CA LEU A 141 23.46 10.92 -16.45
C LEU A 141 24.69 11.82 -16.54
N GLN A 142 25.10 12.44 -15.43
CA GLN A 142 26.31 13.28 -15.39
C GLN A 142 27.57 12.44 -15.63
N ILE A 143 27.75 11.32 -14.91
CA ILE A 143 28.88 10.41 -15.09
C ILE A 143 28.93 9.91 -16.53
N THR A 144 27.77 9.52 -17.04
CA THR A 144 27.62 9.02 -18.40
C THR A 144 27.96 10.09 -19.43
N GLY A 145 27.46 11.31 -19.26
CA GLY A 145 27.74 12.45 -20.15
C GLY A 145 29.22 12.85 -20.14
N ILE A 146 29.83 12.94 -18.95
CA ILE A 146 31.27 13.21 -18.79
C ILE A 146 32.08 12.10 -19.45
N SER A 147 31.71 10.83 -19.24
CA SER A 147 32.41 9.69 -19.83
C SER A 147 32.36 9.73 -21.35
N LEU A 148 31.19 10.02 -21.95
CA LEU A 148 31.04 10.16 -23.40
C LEU A 148 31.84 11.33 -23.97
N ILE A 149 31.83 12.49 -23.31
CA ILE A 149 32.61 13.66 -23.73
C ILE A 149 34.11 13.34 -23.67
N THR A 150 34.57 12.75 -22.56
CA THR A 150 35.97 12.37 -22.36
C THR A 150 36.42 11.37 -23.43
N LEU A 151 35.62 10.33 -23.69
CA LEU A 151 35.89 9.34 -24.75
C LEU A 151 35.98 10.01 -26.13
N LYS A 152 35.09 10.95 -26.45
CA LYS A 152 35.12 11.69 -27.71
C LYS A 152 36.37 12.56 -27.85
N VAL A 153 36.79 13.23 -26.76
CA VAL A 153 38.01 14.05 -26.73
C VAL A 153 39.26 13.18 -26.90
N MET A 154 39.37 12.06 -26.17
CA MET A 154 40.50 11.12 -26.30
C MET A 154 40.58 10.49 -27.70
N HIS A 155 39.43 10.26 -28.34
CA HIS A 155 39.37 9.81 -29.72
C HIS A 155 39.86 10.88 -30.70
N TYR A 156 39.44 12.14 -30.50
CA TYR A 156 39.83 13.27 -31.35
C TYR A 156 41.33 13.59 -31.26
N ILE A 157 41.90 13.51 -30.06
CA ILE A 157 43.35 13.72 -29.81
C ILE A 157 44.20 12.52 -30.32
N GLY A 158 43.57 11.45 -30.81
CA GLY A 158 44.25 10.30 -31.40
C GLY A 158 44.86 9.34 -30.38
N PHE A 159 44.53 9.47 -29.09
CA PHE A 159 45.07 8.65 -28.01
C PHE A 159 44.52 7.21 -28.06
N PHE A 160 43.27 7.01 -28.48
CA PHE A 160 42.66 5.69 -28.74
C PHE A 160 41.64 5.73 -29.89
N LYS A 161 41.56 4.65 -30.68
CA LYS A 161 40.48 4.44 -31.68
C LYS A 161 39.29 3.75 -31.00
N ILE A 162 38.13 4.41 -30.95
CA ILE A 162 36.91 3.81 -30.43
C ILE A 162 36.29 2.92 -31.52
N PRO A 163 36.18 1.60 -31.31
CA PRO A 163 35.53 0.74 -32.28
C PRO A 163 34.03 1.06 -32.33
N LYS A 164 33.46 1.16 -33.54
CA LYS A 164 32.03 1.48 -33.75
C LYS A 164 31.08 0.57 -32.97
N ARG A 165 31.49 -0.68 -32.71
CA ARG A 165 30.73 -1.67 -31.90
C ARG A 165 30.49 -1.21 -30.46
N MET A 166 31.47 -0.54 -29.83
CA MET A 166 31.35 -0.06 -28.44
C MET A 166 30.30 1.04 -28.30
N VAL A 167 30.20 1.92 -29.30
CA VAL A 167 29.13 2.94 -29.36
C VAL A 167 27.76 2.27 -29.48
N GLY A 168 27.66 1.22 -30.31
CA GLY A 168 26.46 0.42 -30.44
C GLY A 168 26.02 -0.25 -29.13
N TYR A 169 26.94 -0.89 -28.39
CA TYR A 169 26.63 -1.51 -27.10
C TYR A 169 26.17 -0.50 -26.05
N TYR A 170 26.84 0.65 -25.99
CA TYR A 170 26.45 1.71 -25.06
C TYR A 170 25.05 2.28 -25.38
N PHE A 171 24.75 2.52 -26.66
CA PHE A 171 23.41 2.95 -27.08
C PHE A 171 22.34 1.91 -26.72
N LEU A 172 22.60 0.64 -27.00
CA LEU A 172 21.70 -0.46 -26.64
C LEU A 172 21.44 -0.51 -25.13
N LEU A 173 22.47 -0.33 -24.30
CA LEU A 173 22.33 -0.29 -22.84
C LEU A 173 21.41 0.85 -22.39
N VAL A 174 21.61 2.06 -22.89
CA VAL A 174 20.78 3.23 -22.54
C VAL A 174 19.33 3.01 -22.95
N VAL A 175 19.09 2.56 -24.18
CA VAL A 175 17.73 2.25 -24.68
C VAL A 175 17.07 1.17 -23.82
N THR A 176 17.81 0.12 -23.45
CA THR A 176 17.29 -0.95 -22.60
C THR A 176 16.92 -0.45 -21.20
N LEU A 177 17.77 0.37 -20.57
CA LEU A 177 17.49 0.98 -19.27
C LEU A 177 16.26 1.90 -19.32
N MET A 178 16.15 2.73 -20.35
CA MET A 178 14.99 3.59 -20.56
C MET A 178 13.71 2.77 -20.77
N ALA A 179 13.78 1.68 -21.54
CA ALA A 179 12.67 0.77 -21.74
C ALA A 179 12.24 0.10 -20.44
N ILE A 180 13.18 -0.35 -19.60
CA ILE A 180 12.88 -0.95 -18.29
C ILE A 180 12.15 0.06 -17.38
N ILE A 181 12.65 1.30 -17.29
CA ILE A 181 12.02 2.35 -16.48
C ILE A 181 10.63 2.68 -17.00
N PHE A 182 10.48 2.82 -18.31
CA PHE A 182 9.18 3.07 -18.95
C PHE A 182 8.19 1.94 -18.67
N LEU A 183 8.61 0.68 -18.86
CA LEU A 183 7.80 -0.50 -18.57
C LEU A 183 7.42 -0.57 -17.08
N PHE A 184 8.33 -0.24 -16.18
CA PHE A 184 8.06 -0.20 -14.75
C PHE A 184 6.90 0.77 -14.45
N PHE A 185 7.00 2.04 -14.87
CA PHE A 185 5.96 3.02 -14.57
C PHE A 185 4.63 2.74 -15.26
N ASN A 186 4.68 2.26 -16.51
CA ASN A 186 3.47 1.94 -17.26
C ASN A 186 2.71 0.74 -16.65
N ASN A 187 3.43 -0.23 -16.08
CA ASN A 187 2.82 -1.43 -15.50
C ASN A 187 2.63 -1.36 -13.98
N PHE A 188 3.29 -0.44 -13.27
CA PHE A 188 3.27 -0.38 -11.81
C PHE A 188 1.84 -0.38 -11.24
N ARG A 189 0.99 0.51 -11.78
CA ARG A 189 -0.40 0.65 -11.34
C ARG A 189 -1.20 -0.64 -11.57
N GLN A 190 -1.03 -1.26 -12.73
CA GLN A 190 -1.74 -2.50 -13.05
C GLN A 190 -1.32 -3.63 -12.12
N LEU A 191 -0.03 -3.78 -11.84
CA LEU A 191 0.50 -4.90 -11.08
C LEU A 191 0.33 -4.76 -9.56
N ASN A 192 0.20 -3.54 -9.03
CA ASN A 192 0.21 -3.31 -7.57
C ASN A 192 -1.07 -2.69 -7.02
N CYS A 193 -1.90 -2.08 -7.85
CA CYS A 193 -3.07 -1.33 -7.42
C CYS A 193 -4.37 -2.04 -7.76
N PHE A 194 -4.59 -3.22 -7.18
CA PHE A 194 -5.77 -4.06 -7.43
C PHE A 194 -6.55 -4.39 -6.15
N LEU A 195 -7.85 -4.63 -6.31
CA LEU A 195 -8.79 -4.94 -5.26
C LEU A 195 -9.04 -6.45 -5.23
N MET A 196 -9.01 -7.03 -4.04
CA MET A 196 -9.24 -8.45 -3.81
C MET A 196 -10.51 -8.68 -3.01
N ARG A 197 -11.16 -9.81 -3.28
CA ARG A 197 -12.16 -10.42 -2.40
C ARG A 197 -11.70 -11.85 -2.13
N ASN A 198 -11.33 -12.13 -0.89
CA ASN A 198 -10.63 -13.35 -0.53
C ASN A 198 -9.42 -13.53 -1.47
N TYR A 199 -9.22 -14.72 -2.03
CA TYR A 199 -8.09 -15.01 -2.93
C TYR A 199 -8.24 -14.48 -4.36
N THR A 200 -9.37 -13.87 -4.72
CA THR A 200 -9.63 -13.45 -6.11
C THR A 200 -9.45 -11.96 -6.30
N ILE A 201 -8.80 -11.59 -7.40
CA ILE A 201 -8.73 -10.19 -7.85
C ILE A 201 -10.09 -9.85 -8.46
N THR A 202 -10.77 -8.86 -7.88
CA THR A 202 -12.08 -8.40 -8.35
C THR A 202 -11.98 -7.14 -9.21
N GLN A 203 -10.90 -6.38 -9.07
CA GLN A 203 -10.70 -5.15 -9.83
C GLN A 203 -9.21 -4.84 -10.03
N GLN A 204 -8.78 -4.64 -11.28
CA GLN A 204 -7.39 -4.34 -11.62
C GLN A 204 -7.34 -3.36 -12.82
N PRO A 205 -6.88 -2.10 -12.64
CA PRO A 205 -6.59 -1.47 -11.37
C PRO A 205 -7.89 -1.13 -10.62
N TRP A 206 -7.85 -0.94 -9.29
CA TRP A 206 -9.04 -0.51 -8.56
C TRP A 206 -9.50 0.89 -9.01
N ILE A 207 -10.80 1.14 -8.85
CA ILE A 207 -11.41 2.46 -9.08
C ILE A 207 -11.65 3.14 -7.73
N TYR A 208 -11.34 4.43 -7.62
CA TYR A 208 -11.53 5.21 -6.38
C TYR A 208 -12.97 5.64 -6.15
N GLU A 209 -13.76 5.73 -7.21
CA GLU A 209 -15.14 6.13 -7.15
C GLU A 209 -15.91 5.22 -6.20
N ASN A 210 -16.53 5.86 -5.21
CA ASN A 210 -17.28 5.23 -4.14
C ASN A 210 -16.54 4.09 -3.40
N LEU A 211 -15.20 4.12 -3.35
CA LEU A 211 -14.43 3.03 -2.73
C LEU A 211 -14.69 2.94 -1.22
N THR A 212 -14.79 4.07 -0.52
CA THR A 212 -15.12 4.11 0.91
C THR A 212 -16.53 3.56 1.15
N GLN A 213 -17.49 3.91 0.29
CA GLN A 213 -18.87 3.42 0.33
C GLN A 213 -18.93 1.91 0.09
N ARG A 214 -18.17 1.38 -0.87
CA ARG A 214 -18.11 -0.08 -1.13
C ARG A 214 -17.56 -0.85 0.06
N PHE A 215 -16.50 -0.36 0.71
CA PHE A 215 -16.04 -0.94 1.99
C PHE A 215 -17.09 -0.80 3.08
N THR A 216 -17.82 0.32 3.09
CA THR A 216 -18.88 0.57 4.07
C THR A 216 -20.01 -0.45 3.97
N GLU A 217 -20.51 -0.67 2.76
CA GLU A 217 -21.57 -1.64 2.52
C GLU A 217 -21.11 -3.08 2.75
N ASP A 218 -19.90 -3.45 2.35
CA ASP A 218 -19.37 -4.80 2.62
C ASP A 218 -19.26 -5.08 4.13
N ALA A 219 -18.86 -4.08 4.92
CA ALA A 219 -18.82 -4.16 6.37
C ALA A 219 -20.23 -4.28 6.99
N LYS A 220 -21.20 -3.52 6.50
CA LYS A 220 -22.60 -3.65 6.93
C LYS A 220 -23.15 -5.04 6.61
N HIS A 221 -22.84 -5.57 5.43
CA HIS A 221 -23.20 -6.95 5.06
C HIS A 221 -22.52 -7.98 5.98
N PHE A 222 -21.23 -7.79 6.30
CA PHE A 222 -20.50 -8.64 7.23
C PHE A 222 -21.14 -8.65 8.63
N ILE A 223 -21.54 -7.49 9.16
CA ILE A 223 -22.20 -7.40 10.46
C ILE A 223 -23.57 -8.10 10.40
N ARG A 224 -24.40 -7.75 9.41
CA ARG A 224 -25.78 -8.30 9.29
C ARG A 224 -25.81 -9.82 9.18
N ARG A 225 -24.89 -10.43 8.42
CA ARG A 225 -24.84 -11.90 8.26
C ARG A 225 -24.33 -12.64 9.49
N ASN A 226 -23.78 -11.93 10.48
CA ASN A 226 -23.23 -12.49 11.71
C ASN A 226 -24.00 -11.99 12.95
N ILE A 227 -25.27 -11.59 12.81
CA ILE A 227 -26.04 -11.05 13.93
C ILE A 227 -26.22 -12.08 15.08
N ASP A 228 -26.29 -13.37 14.74
CA ASP A 228 -26.51 -14.46 15.69
C ASP A 228 -25.20 -15.08 16.23
N LYS A 229 -24.04 -14.52 15.86
CA LYS A 229 -22.73 -15.09 16.19
C LYS A 229 -21.73 -14.00 16.58
N PRO A 230 -20.88 -14.19 17.61
CA PRO A 230 -19.83 -13.23 17.90
C PRO A 230 -18.93 -13.04 16.67
N PHE A 231 -18.60 -11.78 16.37
CA PHE A 231 -17.79 -11.43 15.21
C PHE A 231 -16.68 -10.45 15.54
N LEU A 232 -15.59 -10.55 14.77
CA LEU A 232 -14.52 -9.57 14.68
C LEU A 232 -14.58 -8.92 13.31
N LEU A 233 -14.80 -7.60 13.28
CA LEU A 233 -14.64 -6.80 12.07
C LEU A 233 -13.41 -5.90 12.22
N PHE A 234 -12.39 -6.13 11.40
CA PHE A 234 -11.25 -5.25 11.27
C PHE A 234 -11.39 -4.36 10.04
N LEU A 235 -11.90 -3.14 10.27
CA LEU A 235 -12.10 -2.14 9.24
C LEU A 235 -10.88 -1.23 9.14
N SER A 236 -10.08 -1.44 8.10
CA SER A 236 -8.82 -0.74 7.88
C SER A 236 -8.89 0.09 6.60
N TYR A 237 -9.46 1.29 6.66
CA TYR A 237 -9.57 2.16 5.49
C TYR A 237 -8.21 2.42 4.80
N PRO A 238 -8.14 2.41 3.45
CA PRO A 238 -7.00 2.94 2.73
C PRO A 238 -6.87 4.47 2.86
N GLN A 239 -7.98 5.16 3.11
CA GLN A 239 -7.95 6.56 3.52
C GLN A 239 -7.38 6.71 4.94
N VAL A 240 -6.73 7.82 5.28
CA VAL A 240 -6.47 9.03 4.47
C VAL A 240 -5.05 9.03 3.87
N HIS A 241 -4.54 7.84 3.52
CA HIS A 241 -3.25 7.72 2.86
C HIS A 241 -3.32 8.30 1.43
N THR A 242 -2.24 8.92 0.95
CA THR A 242 -2.12 9.35 -0.46
C THR A 242 -2.15 8.13 -1.38
N ALA A 243 -2.78 8.08 -2.55
CA ALA A 243 -3.55 9.12 -3.25
C ALA A 243 -4.86 9.45 -2.53
N LEU A 244 -5.09 10.74 -2.23
CA LEU A 244 -6.32 11.17 -1.56
C LEU A 244 -7.50 11.07 -2.53
N TYR A 245 -8.67 10.69 -2.02
CA TYR A 245 -9.91 10.63 -2.79
C TYR A 245 -11.10 10.91 -1.87
N ALA A 246 -12.22 11.32 -2.45
CA ALA A 246 -13.49 11.50 -1.77
C ALA A 246 -14.62 11.31 -2.80
N SER A 247 -15.75 10.73 -2.41
CA SER A 247 -16.93 10.66 -3.27
C SER A 247 -17.52 12.04 -3.54
N LEU A 248 -18.44 12.12 -4.50
CA LEU A 248 -19.13 13.36 -4.87
C LEU A 248 -19.86 14.00 -3.68
N ALA A 249 -20.32 13.19 -2.73
CA ALA A 249 -21.02 13.68 -1.54
C ALA A 249 -20.12 14.48 -0.58
N PHE A 250 -18.79 14.30 -0.64
CA PHE A 250 -17.84 14.95 0.27
C PHE A 250 -16.87 15.90 -0.46
N ARG A 251 -16.62 15.68 -1.74
CA ARG A 251 -15.63 16.42 -2.52
C ARG A 251 -15.91 17.93 -2.54
N GLY A 252 -14.89 18.72 -2.17
CA GLY A 252 -14.91 20.18 -2.15
C GLY A 252 -15.71 20.81 -1.01
N LYS A 253 -16.09 20.05 0.02
CA LYS A 253 -16.95 20.55 1.12
C LYS A 253 -16.17 20.88 2.38
N SER A 254 -15.04 20.21 2.62
CA SER A 254 -14.25 20.42 3.82
C SER A 254 -13.39 21.68 3.74
N LYS A 255 -13.15 22.30 4.90
CA LYS A 255 -12.21 23.42 5.05
C LYS A 255 -10.74 23.05 4.84
N HIS A 256 -10.41 21.75 4.82
CA HIS A 256 -9.02 21.25 4.70
C HIS A 256 -8.74 20.60 3.34
N GLY A 257 -9.44 21.05 2.30
CA GLY A 257 -9.32 20.53 0.94
C GLY A 257 -9.62 19.02 0.87
N LEU A 258 -9.02 18.34 -0.11
CA LEU A 258 -9.30 16.93 -0.37
C LEU A 258 -8.92 16.00 0.79
N TYR A 259 -7.92 16.37 1.60
CA TYR A 259 -7.62 15.64 2.83
C TYR A 259 -8.78 15.72 3.82
N GLY A 260 -9.34 16.92 4.00
CA GLY A 260 -10.51 17.11 4.84
C GLY A 260 -11.73 16.37 4.31
N ASP A 261 -11.98 16.42 3.00
CA ASP A 261 -13.10 15.67 2.37
C ASP A 261 -12.97 14.16 2.65
N ALA A 262 -11.75 13.63 2.56
CA ALA A 262 -11.44 12.24 2.84
C ALA A 262 -11.66 11.90 4.34
N VAL A 263 -11.16 12.72 5.26
CA VAL A 263 -11.40 12.54 6.71
C VAL A 263 -12.90 12.55 7.04
N GLU A 264 -13.65 13.51 6.49
CA GLU A 264 -15.09 13.65 6.75
C GLU A 264 -15.90 12.49 6.14
N GLU A 265 -15.43 11.91 5.02
CA GLU A 265 -16.03 10.70 4.43
C GLU A 265 -15.76 9.44 5.27
N VAL A 266 -14.55 9.30 5.84
CA VAL A 266 -14.25 8.21 6.79
C VAL A 266 -15.11 8.34 8.04
N ASP A 267 -15.28 9.55 8.57
CA ASP A 267 -16.17 9.79 9.70
C ASP A 267 -17.62 9.39 9.40
N TRP A 268 -18.14 9.75 8.22
CA TRP A 268 -19.45 9.28 7.77
C TRP A 268 -19.56 7.76 7.75
N SER A 269 -18.53 7.07 7.24
CA SER A 269 -18.49 5.61 7.21
C SER A 269 -18.56 5.01 8.61
N VAL A 270 -17.83 5.58 9.58
CA VAL A 270 -17.89 5.19 10.99
C VAL A 270 -19.32 5.31 11.54
N GLY A 271 -20.01 6.40 11.22
CA GLY A 271 -21.41 6.61 11.61
C GLY A 271 -22.41 5.61 11.02
N MET A 272 -22.03 4.82 10.02
CA MET A 272 -22.91 3.77 9.48
C MET A 272 -22.94 2.50 10.34
N TYR A 273 -22.05 2.38 11.34
CA TYR A 273 -21.98 1.22 12.24
C TYR A 273 -22.33 1.57 13.68
N VAL A 274 -22.16 2.84 14.06
CA VAL A 274 -22.37 3.33 15.41
C VAL A 274 -23.75 3.98 15.43
N VAL A 275 -24.70 3.31 16.09
CA VAL A 275 -26.02 3.86 16.40
C VAL A 275 -25.98 4.48 17.78
#